data_AF-A0A6L3ESV6-F1
#
_entry.id   AF-A0A6L3ESV6-F1
#
_cell.length_a   1.000
_cell.length_b   1.000
_cell.length_c   1.000
_cell.angle_alpha   90.00
_cell.angle_beta   90.00
_cell.angle_gamma   90.00
#
_symmetry.space_group_name_H-M   'P 1'
#
loop_
_entity.id
_entity.type
_entity.pdbx_description
1 polymer ?
#
loop_
_entity_poly.entity_id
_entity_poly.type
_entity_poly.pdbx_seq_one_letter_code
_entity_poly.pdbx_strand_id
1 'polypeptide(L)'
;MNQLTTSWMWPIDDGINALRIDVDRKMMRWYAAIGCACTDDDLSIAQTIVEFQTGGAPNNIHLIPDDVLDEINQTLNVLEHKDQDFDRNIHGWGDNEL
;
A
#
# COMPACT_ATOMS: atom_id res chain seq x y z
N MET A 1 -13.79 14.68 5.15
CA MET A 1 -13.08 13.61 4.43
C MET A 1 -12.05 13.06 5.39
N ASN A 2 -12.20 11.84 5.90
CA ASN A 2 -11.12 11.20 6.65
C ASN A 2 -9.91 11.09 5.73
N GLN A 3 -8.76 11.56 6.18
CA GLN A 3 -7.51 11.35 5.44
C GLN A 3 -7.23 9.85 5.43
N LEU A 4 -7.01 9.30 4.23
CA LEU A 4 -6.66 7.90 4.06
C LEU A 4 -5.23 7.71 4.56
N THR A 5 -5.01 6.78 5.49
CA THR A 5 -3.66 6.40 5.92
C THR A 5 -2.97 5.68 4.77
N THR A 6 -1.82 6.19 4.35
CA THR A 6 -1.01 5.61 3.25
C THR A 6 0.41 5.32 3.68
N SER A 7 0.76 5.54 4.95
CA SER A 7 2.10 5.32 5.47
C SER A 7 2.03 4.68 6.84
N TRP A 8 2.84 3.65 7.06
CA TRP A 8 2.96 2.92 8.32
C TRP A 8 4.41 2.73 8.67
N MET A 9 4.69 2.70 9.98
CA MET A 9 6.00 2.38 10.54
C MET A 9 5.78 1.53 11.78
N TRP A 10 6.56 0.47 11.94
CA TRP A 10 6.49 -0.38 13.13
C TRP A 10 7.88 -0.86 13.54
N PRO A 11 8.13 -0.98 14.86
CA PRO A 11 9.40 -1.45 15.36
C PRO A 11 9.59 -2.95 15.09
N ILE A 12 10.83 -3.34 14.87
CA ILE A 12 11.32 -4.72 14.90
C ILE A 12 12.51 -4.80 15.86
N ASP A 13 12.99 -6.01 16.16
CA ASP A 13 14.03 -6.24 17.17
C ASP A 13 15.26 -5.32 17.03
N ASP A 14 15.76 -5.12 15.81
CA ASP A 14 16.97 -4.31 15.53
C ASP A 14 16.70 -3.13 14.56
N GLY A 15 15.48 -2.56 14.54
CA GLY A 15 15.19 -1.41 13.69
C GLY A 15 13.73 -1.08 13.50
N ILE A 16 13.42 -0.42 12.37
CA ILE A 16 12.06 -0.05 12.00
C ILE A 16 11.76 -0.56 10.60
N ASN A 17 10.60 -1.21 10.44
CA ASN A 17 10.02 -1.44 9.13
C ASN A 17 9.04 -0.32 8.80
N ALA A 18 8.93 0.01 7.52
CA ALA A 18 7.98 1.00 7.05
C ALA A 18 7.36 0.60 5.71
N LEU A 19 6.17 1.13 5.47
CA LEU A 19 5.45 1.03 4.20
C LEU A 19 4.92 2.41 3.83
N ARG A 20 5.01 2.75 2.55
CA ARG A 20 4.30 3.87 1.95
C ARG A 20 3.57 3.42 0.68
N ILE A 21 2.32 3.82 0.54
CA ILE A 21 1.52 3.62 -0.68
C ILE A 21 1.55 4.91 -1.50
N ASP A 22 2.00 4.78 -2.75
CA ASP A 22 1.81 5.76 -3.81
C ASP A 22 0.48 5.45 -4.50
N VAL A 23 -0.55 6.20 -4.13
CA VAL A 23 -1.93 6.00 -4.60
C VAL A 23 -2.04 6.27 -6.11
N ASP A 24 -1.36 7.30 -6.60
CA ASP A 24 -1.42 7.70 -8.01
C ASP A 24 -0.81 6.63 -8.92
N ARG A 25 0.26 5.97 -8.44
CA ARG A 25 0.94 4.90 -9.18
C ARG A 25 0.47 3.49 -8.83
N LYS A 26 -0.40 3.33 -7.83
CA LYS A 26 -0.82 2.05 -7.26
C LYS A 26 0.37 1.16 -6.84
N MET A 27 1.39 1.81 -6.29
CA MET A 27 2.65 1.18 -5.86
C MET A 27 2.79 1.24 -4.35
N MET A 28 3.32 0.17 -3.77
CA MET A 28 3.73 0.04 -2.38
C MET A 28 5.26 0.12 -2.34
N ARG A 29 5.78 0.95 -1.44
CA ARG A 29 7.20 1.07 -1.17
C ARG A 29 7.49 0.62 0.26
N TRP A 30 8.17 -0.50 0.37
CA TRP A 30 8.56 -1.14 1.61
C TRP A 30 9.96 -0.71 2.01
N TYR A 31 10.20 -0.58 3.30
CA TYR A 31 11.50 -0.30 3.86
C TYR A 31 11.75 -1.25 5.03
N ALA A 32 12.87 -1.97 4.99
CA ALA A 32 13.21 -2.97 6.00
C ALA A 32 14.34 -2.46 6.89
N ALA A 33 14.25 -2.70 8.21
CA ALA A 33 15.32 -2.50 9.18
C ALA A 33 16.00 -1.11 9.12
N ILE A 34 15.20 -0.05 8.95
CA ILE A 34 15.66 1.33 9.04
C ILE A 34 16.26 1.54 10.44
N GLY A 35 17.58 1.69 10.52
CA GLY A 35 18.32 1.89 11.78
C GLY A 35 19.57 1.01 11.95
N CYS A 36 19.71 -0.09 11.19
CA CYS A 36 20.86 -0.97 11.30
C CYS A 36 21.92 -0.65 10.22
N ALA A 37 22.95 0.11 10.63
CA ALA A 37 24.20 0.43 9.92
C ALA A 37 24.09 1.17 8.56
N CYS A 38 24.89 2.24 8.47
CA CYS A 38 25.08 3.11 7.31
C CYS A 38 25.70 2.39 6.09
N THR A 39 24.95 1.50 5.43
CA THR A 39 25.29 1.07 4.08
C THR A 39 24.37 1.80 3.11
N ASP A 40 24.96 2.58 2.22
CA ASP A 40 24.37 3.54 1.28
C ASP A 40 23.43 2.93 0.20
N ASP A 41 22.71 1.86 0.50
CA ASP A 41 21.68 1.34 -0.39
C ASP A 41 20.32 1.43 0.28
N ASP A 42 19.52 2.35 -0.25
CA ASP A 42 18.07 2.42 -0.13
C ASP A 42 17.45 1.03 -0.36
N LEU A 43 17.31 0.22 0.70
CA LEU A 43 16.60 -1.08 0.72
C LEU A 43 15.08 -0.89 0.57
N SER A 44 14.67 0.07 -0.26
CA SER A 44 13.28 0.29 -0.56
C SER A 44 12.84 -0.66 -1.67
N ILE A 45 11.90 -1.55 -1.38
CA ILE A 45 11.34 -2.48 -2.37
C ILE A 45 10.03 -1.89 -2.87
N ALA A 46 9.95 -1.71 -4.19
CA ALA A 46 8.71 -1.36 -4.85
C ALA A 46 7.93 -2.64 -5.18
N GLN A 47 6.64 -2.65 -4.88
CA GLN A 47 5.71 -3.73 -5.16
C GLN A 47 4.38 -3.11 -5.62
N THR A 48 3.70 -3.67 -6.60
CA THR A 48 2.34 -3.23 -6.96
C THR A 48 1.33 -3.69 -5.89
N ILE A 49 0.21 -2.98 -5.77
CA ILE A 49 -0.89 -3.42 -4.89
C ILE A 49 -1.36 -4.84 -5.24
N VAL A 50 -1.41 -5.18 -6.54
CA VAL A 50 -1.83 -6.51 -7.03
C VAL A 50 -0.84 -7.60 -6.61
N GLU A 51 0.46 -7.34 -6.72
CA GLU A 51 1.50 -8.28 -6.24
C GLU A 51 1.40 -8.50 -4.74
N PHE A 52 1.09 -7.46 -3.97
CA PHE A 52 0.86 -7.60 -2.52
C PHE A 52 -0.39 -8.43 -2.21
N GLN A 53 -1.51 -8.18 -2.90
CA GLN A 53 -2.75 -8.94 -2.69
C GLN A 53 -2.61 -10.42 -3.07
N THR A 54 -1.73 -10.75 -4.02
CA THR A 54 -1.53 -12.13 -4.51
C THR A 54 -0.44 -12.88 -3.74
N GLY A 55 0.65 -12.20 -3.39
CA GLY A 55 1.85 -12.82 -2.81
C GLY A 55 2.19 -12.37 -1.39
N GLY A 56 1.50 -11.38 -0.85
CA GLY A 56 1.82 -10.76 0.44
C GLY A 56 3.00 -9.80 0.38
N ALA A 57 3.53 -9.45 1.55
CA ALA A 57 4.68 -8.55 1.68
C ALA A 57 5.99 -9.18 1.17
N PRO A 58 6.99 -8.38 0.79
CA PRO A 58 8.31 -8.88 0.39
C PRO A 58 8.99 -9.71 1.48
N ASN A 59 9.77 -10.72 1.08
CA ASN A 59 10.40 -11.70 2.01
C ASN A 59 11.27 -11.09 3.12
N ASN A 60 11.85 -9.90 2.89
CA ASN A 60 12.69 -9.18 3.85
C ASN A 60 11.90 -8.30 4.82
N ILE A 61 10.57 -8.20 4.65
CA ILE A 61 9.66 -7.59 5.62
C ILE A 61 9.19 -8.70 6.54
N HIS A 62 9.98 -8.97 7.57
CA HIS A 62 9.62 -9.92 8.60
C HIS A 62 8.63 -9.28 9.57
N LEU A 63 7.51 -9.97 9.81
CA LEU A 63 6.51 -9.67 10.84
C LEU A 63 5.84 -8.29 10.65
N ILE A 64 4.74 -8.27 9.92
CA ILE A 64 3.80 -7.14 9.93
C ILE A 64 2.86 -7.35 11.13
N PRO A 65 2.73 -6.40 12.06
CA PRO A 65 1.74 -6.47 13.12
C PRO A 65 0.32 -6.58 12.55
N ASP A 66 -0.54 -7.38 13.18
CA ASP A 66 -1.89 -7.65 12.69
C ASP A 66 -2.72 -6.37 12.55
N ASP A 67 -2.57 -5.42 13.48
CA ASP A 67 -3.24 -4.12 13.44
C ASP A 67 -2.77 -3.28 12.23
N VAL A 68 -1.48 -3.26 11.95
CA VAL A 68 -0.91 -2.59 10.78
C VAL A 68 -1.40 -3.25 9.49
N LEU A 69 -1.43 -4.59 9.44
CA LEU A 69 -1.92 -5.33 8.28
C LEU A 69 -3.40 -5.06 8.02
N ASP A 70 -4.22 -5.02 9.07
CA ASP A 70 -5.64 -4.69 8.97
C ASP A 70 -5.86 -3.27 8.45
N GLU A 71 -5.10 -2.29 8.92
CA GLU A 71 -5.16 -0.93 8.41
C GLU A 71 -4.75 -0.83 6.93
N ILE A 72 -3.69 -1.53 6.52
CA ILE A 72 -3.27 -1.60 5.12
C ILE A 72 -4.40 -2.17 4.27
N ASN A 73 -4.99 -3.30 4.68
CA ASN A 73 -6.07 -3.95 3.95
C ASN A 73 -7.32 -3.06 3.85
N GLN A 74 -7.67 -2.34 4.91
CA GLN A 74 -8.75 -1.35 4.88
C GLN A 74 -8.46 -0.23 3.88
N THR A 75 -7.24 0.29 3.86
CA THR A 75 -6.83 1.30 2.88
C THR A 75 -6.93 0.78 1.45
N LEU A 76 -6.44 -0.43 1.18
CA LEU A 76 -6.49 -1.03 -0.16
C LEU A 76 -7.94 -1.22 -0.64
N ASN A 77 -8.82 -1.69 0.24
CA ASN A 77 -10.23 -1.86 -0.08
C ASN A 77 -10.91 -0.52 -0.46
N VAL A 78 -10.57 0.57 0.23
CA VAL A 78 -11.07 1.91 -0.12
C VAL A 78 -10.53 2.37 -1.47
N LEU A 79 -9.27 2.07 -1.80
CA LEU A 79 -8.68 2.41 -3.09
C LEU A 79 -9.34 1.64 -4.24
N GLU A 80 -9.61 0.35 -4.06
CA GLU A 80 -10.32 -0.47 -5.06
C GLU A 80 -11.74 0.04 -5.34
N HIS A 81 -12.50 0.40 -4.30
CA HIS A 81 -13.84 0.95 -4.46
C HIS A 81 -13.85 2.30 -5.19
N LYS A 82 -12.87 3.17 -4.93
CA LYS A 82 -12.76 4.45 -5.62
C LYS A 82 -12.47 4.30 -7.11
N ASP A 83 -11.64 3.33 -7.48
CA ASP A 83 -11.41 3.00 -8.90
C ASP A 83 -12.70 2.52 -9.58
N GLN A 84 -13.46 1.65 -8.92
CA GLN A 84 -14.73 1.14 -9.47
C GLN A 84 -15.80 2.22 -9.62
N ASP A 85 -15.91 3.15 -8.67
CA ASP A 85 -16.84 4.29 -8.77
C ASP A 85 -16.44 5.25 -9.91
N PHE A 86 -15.15 5.41 -10.18
CA PHE A 86 -14.69 6.19 -11.33
C PHE A 86 -15.03 5.50 -12.66
N ASP A 87 -14.74 4.20 -12.78
CA ASP A 87 -15.03 3.42 -13.99
C ASP A 87 -16.53 3.35 -14.31
N ARG A 88 -17.38 3.23 -13.28
CA ARG A 88 -18.84 3.27 -13.42
C ARG A 88 -19.34 4.63 -13.92
N ASN A 89 -18.73 5.73 -13.48
CA ASN A 89 -19.12 7.07 -13.91
C ASN A 89 -18.74 7.38 -15.36
N ILE A 90 -17.73 6.72 -15.93
CA ILE A 90 -17.35 6.89 -17.35
C ILE A 90 -18.28 6.11 -18.28
N HIS A 91 -18.85 4.99 -17.84
CA HIS A 91 -19.77 4.17 -18.65
C HIS A 91 -21.25 4.60 -18.54
N GLY A 92 -21.57 5.63 -17.74
CA GLY A 92 -22.94 6.11 -17.53
C GLY A 92 -23.45 7.19 -18.50
N TRP A 93 -22.68 7.54 -19.55
CA TRP A 93 -23.04 8.58 -20.54
C TRP A 93 -23.39 8.01 -21.92
N GLY A 94 -23.78 6.74 -21.99
CA GLY A 94 -24.45 6.15 -23.15
C GLY A 94 -25.88 5.81 -22.75
N ASP A 95 -26.84 6.22 -23.57
CA ASP A 95 -28.22 5.69 -23.59
C ASP A 95 -29.28 6.44 -22.74
N ASN A 96 -29.48 7.72 -23.07
CA ASN A 96 -30.79 8.39 -23.15
C ASN A 96 -30.53 9.70 -23.90
N GLU A 97 -31.13 10.04 -25.04
CA GLU A 97 -32.56 10.07 -25.32
C GLU A 97 -32.82 9.84 -26.83
N LEU A 98 -33.89 9.09 -27.12
CA LEU A 98 -34.60 9.05 -28.41
C LEU A 98 -35.45 10.31 -28.58
#